data_AF-A0A2V6HFX1-F1
#
_entry.id   AF-A0A2V6HFX1-F1
#
_cell.length_a   1.000
_cell.length_b   1.000
_cell.length_c   1.000
_cell.angle_alpha   90.00
_cell.angle_beta   90.00
_cell.angle_gamma   90.00
#
_symmetry.space_group_name_H-M   'P 1'
#
loop_
_entity.id
_entity.type
_entity.pdbx_description
1 polymer ?
#
loop_
_entity_poly.entity_id
_entity_poly.type
_entity_poly.pdbx_seq_one_letter_code
_entity_poly.pdbx_strand_id
1 'polypeptide(L)'
;RIARRENGEWLEWTEADWKFFINDVRTRFLKPDGRLLLEFNRRADGSSFFTPELRTFFESQGARIVRWKALLAANPAERPRFKTRSGGL
;
A
#
# COMPACT_ATOMS: atom_id res chain seq x y z
N ARG A 1 -5.28 10.64 10.32
CA ARG A 1 -4.09 11.52 10.43
C ARG A 1 -3.94 11.85 11.90
N ILE A 2 -2.82 11.49 12.54
CA ILE A 2 -2.78 11.32 14.00
C ILE A 2 -2.03 12.47 14.70
N ALA A 3 -1.04 13.11 14.04
CA ALA A 3 -0.41 14.34 14.54
C ALA A 3 0.39 15.09 13.44
N ARG A 4 0.77 16.34 13.72
CA ARG A 4 1.70 17.15 12.92
C ARG A 4 3.04 17.27 13.64
N ARG A 5 4.13 17.31 12.87
CA ARG A 5 5.44 17.78 13.34
C ARG A 5 5.39 19.29 13.60
N GLU A 6 6.37 19.81 14.34
CA GLU A 6 6.48 21.24 14.66
C GLU A 6 6.59 22.12 13.41
N ASN A 7 7.17 21.60 12.32
CA ASN A 7 7.25 22.26 11.01
C ASN A 7 5.92 22.23 10.22
N GLY A 8 4.83 21.71 10.79
CA GLY A 8 3.51 21.63 10.17
C GLY A 8 3.30 20.41 9.26
N GLU A 9 4.32 19.57 9.04
CA GLU A 9 4.19 18.35 8.23
C GLU A 9 3.38 17.28 8.96
N TRP A 10 2.57 16.54 8.23
CA TRP A 10 1.84 15.40 8.80
C TRP A 10 2.80 14.27 9.14
N LEU A 11 2.62 13.66 10.32
CA LEU A 11 3.29 12.40 10.62
C LEU A 11 2.74 11.31 9.70
N GLU A 12 3.62 10.78 8.85
CA GLU A 12 3.35 9.60 8.03
C GLU A 12 3.28 8.35 8.91
N TRP A 13 2.47 7.38 8.49
CA TRP A 13 2.38 6.09 9.16
C TRP A 13 3.72 5.35 9.11
N THR A 14 4.11 4.79 10.24
CA THR A 14 5.28 3.92 10.34
C THR A 14 4.99 2.57 9.69
N GLU A 15 6.04 1.76 9.49
CA GLU A 15 5.87 0.36 9.06
C GLU A 15 4.98 -0.43 10.03
N ALA A 16 5.05 -0.15 11.34
CA ALA A 16 4.21 -0.80 12.34
C ALA A 16 2.73 -0.46 12.17
N ASP A 17 2.41 0.82 11.89
CA ASP A 17 1.04 1.27 11.63
C ASP A 17 0.48 0.61 10.37
N TRP A 18 1.27 0.57 9.29
CA TRP A 18 0.88 -0.10 8.06
C TRP A 18 0.70 -1.60 8.24
N LYS A 19 1.60 -2.26 8.97
CA LYS A 19 1.52 -3.70 9.26
C LYS A 19 0.25 -4.02 10.03
N PHE A 20 -0.06 -3.22 11.05
CA PHE A 20 -1.30 -3.35 11.81
C PHE A 20 -2.51 -3.25 10.89
N PHE A 21 -2.61 -2.16 10.11
CA PHE A 21 -3.74 -1.94 9.20
C PHE A 21 -3.91 -3.06 8.17
N ILE A 22 -2.84 -3.47 7.51
CA ILE A 22 -2.89 -4.54 6.49
C ILE A 22 -3.35 -5.86 7.12
N ASN A 23 -2.84 -6.21 8.30
CA ASN A 23 -3.22 -7.44 8.99
C ASN A 23 -4.66 -7.40 9.49
N ASP A 24 -5.13 -6.26 10.00
CA ASP A 24 -6.52 -6.10 10.44
C ASP A 24 -7.49 -6.26 9.25
N VAL A 25 -7.16 -5.63 8.11
CA VAL A 25 -7.93 -5.80 6.86
C VAL A 25 -7.98 -7.27 6.43
N ARG A 26 -6.83 -7.97 6.42
CA ARG A 26 -6.75 -9.38 6.02
C ARG A 26 -7.55 -10.30 6.92
N THR A 27 -7.45 -10.12 8.23
CA THR A 27 -8.01 -11.05 9.21
C THR A 27 -9.50 -10.83 9.46
N ARG A 28 -10.01 -9.61 9.24
CA ARG A 28 -11.39 -9.25 9.60
C ARG A 28 -12.31 -8.96 8.43
N PHE A 29 -11.76 -8.56 7.27
CA PHE A 29 -12.57 -8.03 6.18
C PHE A 29 -12.39 -8.76 4.84
N LEU A 30 -11.18 -9.27 4.55
CA LEU A 30 -10.94 -9.96 3.27
C LEU A 30 -11.44 -11.41 3.31
N LYS A 31 -12.22 -11.78 2.29
CA LYS A 31 -12.47 -13.18 1.93
C LYS A 31 -11.19 -13.81 1.33
N PRO A 32 -11.08 -15.14 1.21
CA PRO A 32 -9.88 -15.80 0.67
C PRO A 32 -9.38 -15.21 -0.66
N ASP A 33 -10.26 -14.93 -1.62
CA ASP A 33 -9.90 -14.31 -2.91
C ASP A 33 -9.99 -12.77 -2.92
N GLY A 34 -10.16 -12.18 -1.74
CA GLY A 34 -10.26 -10.75 -1.54
C GLY A 34 -8.93 -10.05 -1.83
N ARG A 35 -9.03 -8.79 -2.26
CA ARG A 35 -7.87 -7.94 -2.55
C ARG A 35 -8.00 -6.59 -1.89
N LEU A 36 -6.89 -6.09 -1.35
CA LEU A 36 -6.74 -4.72 -0.87
C LEU A 36 -5.94 -3.93 -1.91
N LEU A 37 -6.56 -2.89 -2.47
CA LEU A 37 -5.90 -1.92 -3.33
C LEU A 37 -5.77 -0.60 -2.57
N LEU A 38 -4.53 -0.13 -2.43
CA LEU A 38 -4.22 1.19 -1.90
C LEU A 38 -3.69 2.07 -3.02
N GLU A 39 -4.30 3.22 -3.20
CA GLU A 39 -3.85 4.24 -4.14
C GLU A 39 -3.42 5.48 -3.38
N PHE A 40 -2.18 5.91 -3.61
CA PHE A 40 -1.57 7.03 -2.91
C PHE A 40 -1.48 8.25 -3.82
N ASN A 41 -1.68 9.42 -3.24
CA ASN A 41 -1.39 10.67 -3.94
C ASN A 41 0.12 10.88 -4.04
N ARG A 42 0.57 11.58 -5.09
CA ARG A 42 1.94 12.08 -5.12
C ARG A 42 2.15 13.09 -4.01
N ARG A 43 3.38 13.21 -3.53
CA ARG A 43 3.75 14.27 -2.58
C ARG A 43 3.69 15.64 -3.27
N ALA A 44 3.69 16.70 -2.48
CA ALA A 44 3.58 18.08 -2.97
C ALA A 44 4.73 18.47 -3.92
N ASP A 45 5.92 17.91 -3.68
CA ASP A 45 7.11 18.04 -4.53
C ASP A 45 7.07 17.14 -5.77
N GLY A 46 5.97 16.43 -6.01
CA GLY A 46 5.80 15.50 -7.13
C GLY A 46 6.47 14.14 -6.92
N SER A 47 7.16 13.93 -5.80
CA SER A 47 7.82 12.65 -5.50
C SER A 47 6.82 11.53 -5.22
N SER A 48 7.30 10.30 -5.37
CA SER A 48 6.55 9.08 -5.05
C SER A 48 6.26 9.01 -3.56
N PHE A 49 5.04 8.62 -3.18
CA PHE A 49 4.70 8.29 -1.79
C PHE A 49 5.58 7.15 -1.24
N PHE A 50 5.82 6.11 -2.05
CA PHE A 50 6.70 5.02 -1.67
C PHE A 50 8.15 5.50 -1.67
N THR A 51 8.71 5.72 -0.47
CA THR A 51 10.15 5.74 -0.26
C THR A 51 10.72 4.34 -0.52
N PRO A 52 12.04 4.17 -0.72
CA PRO A 52 12.66 2.85 -0.86
C PRO A 52 12.34 1.90 0.31
N GLU A 53 12.30 2.42 1.53
CA GLU A 53 12.01 1.68 2.75
C GLU A 53 10.55 1.21 2.75
N LEU A 54 9.60 2.13 2.53
CA LEU A 54 8.18 1.76 2.45
C LEU A 54 7.91 0.80 1.28
N ARG A 55 8.56 0.96 0.13
CA ARG A 55 8.45 0.01 -0.98
C ARG A 55 8.85 -1.39 -0.53
N THR A 56 10.03 -1.52 0.08
CA THR A 56 10.57 -2.79 0.58
C THR A 56 9.62 -3.41 1.61
N PHE A 57 9.13 -2.59 2.55
CA PHE A 57 8.15 -3.01 3.53
C PHE A 57 6.87 -3.56 2.87
N PHE A 58 6.22 -2.80 1.98
CA PHE A 58 4.99 -3.24 1.33
C PHE A 58 5.21 -4.51 0.49
N GLU A 59 6.33 -4.62 -0.22
CA GLU A 59 6.71 -5.82 -0.98
C GLU A 59 6.93 -7.03 -0.06
N SER A 60 7.51 -6.84 1.14
CA SER A 60 7.61 -7.89 2.17
C SER A 60 6.22 -8.36 2.65
N GLN A 61 5.23 -7.46 2.68
CA GLN A 61 3.87 -7.77 3.10
C GLN A 61 3.02 -8.47 2.03
N GLY A 62 3.52 -8.68 0.82
CA GLY A 62 2.71 -9.27 -0.27
C GLY A 62 2.42 -8.35 -1.44
N ALA A 63 2.78 -7.07 -1.33
CA ALA A 63 2.29 -6.10 -2.29
C ALA A 63 2.94 -6.27 -3.66
N ARG A 64 2.12 -6.18 -4.71
CA ARG A 64 2.58 -5.75 -6.04
C ARG A 64 2.42 -4.25 -6.11
N ILE A 65 3.51 -3.52 -6.37
CA ILE A 65 3.48 -2.07 -6.51
C ILE A 65 3.59 -1.68 -7.98
N VAL A 66 2.67 -0.83 -8.45
CA VAL A 66 2.70 -0.23 -9.79
C VAL A 66 2.38 1.26 -9.65
N ARG A 67 3.33 2.10 -10.08
CA ARG A 67 3.23 3.57 -9.92
C ARG A 67 2.95 3.93 -8.45
N TRP A 68 1.84 4.59 -8.16
CA TRP A 68 1.39 5.01 -6.83
C TRP A 68 0.37 4.05 -6.21
N LYS A 69 0.32 2.79 -6.67
CA LYS A 69 -0.62 1.78 -6.18
C LYS A 69 0.09 0.59 -5.56
N ALA A 70 -0.43 0.09 -4.44
CA ALA A 70 -0.06 -1.20 -3.84
C ALA A 70 -1.26 -2.13 -3.83
N LEU A 71 -1.10 -3.34 -4.38
CA LEU A 71 -2.12 -4.37 -4.41
C LEU A 71 -1.69 -5.57 -3.56
N LEU A 72 -2.51 -5.96 -2.59
CA LEU A 72 -2.28 -7.08 -1.69
C LEU A 72 -3.43 -8.10 -1.78
N ALA A 73 -3.10 -9.37 -1.62
CA ALA A 73 -4.05 -10.46 -1.45
C ALA A 73 -4.36 -10.71 0.03
N ALA A 74 -5.44 -11.45 0.30
CA ALA A 74 -5.77 -11.93 1.64
C ALA A 74 -4.64 -12.79 2.22
N ASN A 75 -4.13 -13.73 1.43
CA ASN A 75 -2.94 -14.52 1.77
C ASN A 75 -1.64 -13.73 1.48
N PRO A 76 -0.78 -13.48 2.47
CA PRO A 76 0.49 -12.75 2.27
C PRO A 76 1.51 -13.49 1.39
N ALA A 77 1.38 -14.81 1.21
CA ALA A 77 2.23 -15.58 0.30
C ALA A 77 1.86 -15.34 -1.17
N GLU A 78 0.64 -14.91 -1.46
CA GLU A 78 0.19 -14.64 -2.82
C GLU A 78 0.64 -13.26 -3.30
N ARG A 79 1.09 -13.21 -4.55
CA ARG A 79 1.50 -11.97 -5.22
C ARG A 79 0.46 -11.62 -6.30
N PRO A 80 -0.55 -10.78 -5.99
CA PRO A 80 -1.62 -10.49 -6.93
C PRO A 80 -1.12 -9.68 -8.12
N ARG A 81 -1.75 -9.87 -9.27
CA ARG A 81 -1.47 -9.09 -10.49
C ARG A 81 -2.54 -8.02 -10.69
N PHE A 82 -2.10 -6.84 -11.12
CA PHE A 82 -3.01 -5.86 -11.70
C PHE A 82 -3.60 -6.44 -12.98
N LYS A 83 -4.89 -6.22 -13.22
CA LYS A 83 -5.48 -6.58 -14.51
C LYS A 83 -4.78 -5.77 -15.60
N THR A 84 -4.13 -6.46 -16.53
CA THR A 84 -3.74 -5.84 -17.79
C THR A 84 -5.03 -5.47 -18.50
N ARG A 85 -5.16 -4.22 -18.98
CA ARG A 85 -6.15 -3.96 -20.02
C ARG A 85 -5.68 -4.76 -21.23
N SER A 86 -6.40 -5.82 -21.59
CA SER A 86 -6.30 -6.43 -22.92
C SER A 86 -6.55 -5.30 -23.92
N GLY A 87 -5.68 -5.16 -24.92
CA GLY A 87 -5.57 -3.98 -25.78
C GLY A 87 -6.90 -3.49 -26.36
N GLY A 88 -7.09 -2.18 -26.34
CA GLY A 88 -7.89 -1.49 -27.34
C GLY A 88 -6.92 -1.05 -28.44
N LEU A 89 -7.17 -1.52 -29.66
CA LEU A 89 -6.64 -0.96 -30.90
C LEU A 89 -6.89 0.55 -30.96
#